data_AF-A0A2J8KW75-F1
#
_entry.id   AF-A0A2J8KW75-F1
#
_cell.length_a   1.000
_cell.length_b   1.000
_cell.length_c   1.000
_cell.angle_alpha   90.00
_cell.angle_beta   90.00
_cell.angle_gamma   90.00
#
_symmetry.space_group_name_H-M   'P 1'
#
loop_
_entity.id
_entity.type
_entity.pdbx_description
1 polymer ?
#
loop_
_entity_poly.entity_id
_entity_poly.type
_entity_poly.pdbx_seq_one_letter_code
_entity_poly.pdbx_strand_id
1 'polypeptide(L)'
;VNIAALLSVMLQPYMPTVSATIQAQLQLPPPACSILLTNFLCTLPAGHQIGTVSPLFQKLENDQIESLRQRFGGGQKRPST
;
A
#
# COMPACT_ATOMS: atom_id res chain seq x y z
N VAL A 1 -11.97 -2.49 -10.90
CA VAL A 1 -11.84 -3.01 -9.51
C VAL A 1 -11.13 -4.35 -9.42
N ASN A 2 -11.47 -5.38 -10.21
CA ASN A 2 -10.78 -6.68 -10.16
C ASN A 2 -9.25 -6.63 -10.38
N ILE A 3 -8.77 -5.76 -11.28
CA ILE A 3 -7.32 -5.55 -11.46
C ILE A 3 -6.67 -5.02 -10.17
N ALA A 4 -7.31 -4.08 -9.48
CA ALA A 4 -6.81 -3.56 -8.21
C ALA A 4 -6.83 -4.64 -7.10
N ALA A 5 -7.82 -5.54 -7.12
CA ALA A 5 -7.85 -6.69 -6.22
C ALA A 5 -6.66 -7.64 -6.48
N LEU A 6 -6.37 -7.98 -7.74
CA LEU A 6 -5.18 -8.78 -8.08
C LEU A 6 -3.88 -8.07 -7.67
N LEU A 7 -3.74 -6.78 -8.00
CA LEU A 7 -2.57 -5.99 -7.61
C LEU A 7 -2.37 -5.96 -6.09
N SER A 8 -3.45 -5.92 -5.30
CA SER A 8 -3.34 -5.98 -3.84
C SER A 8 -2.65 -7.25 -3.37
N VAL A 9 -2.94 -8.41 -3.98
CA VAL A 9 -2.32 -9.69 -3.64
C VAL A 9 -0.87 -9.73 -4.13
N MET A 10 -0.60 -9.27 -5.35
CA MET A 10 0.77 -9.22 -5.91
C MET A 10 1.69 -8.27 -5.14
N LEU A 11 1.13 -7.20 -4.57
CA LEU A 11 1.87 -6.19 -3.81
C LEU A 11 2.19 -6.64 -2.38
N GLN A 12 1.50 -7.66 -1.86
CA GLN A 12 1.65 -8.16 -0.48
C GLN A 12 3.11 -8.43 -0.06
N PRO A 13 3.99 -9.08 -0.85
CA PRO A 13 5.38 -9.31 -0.47
C PRO A 13 6.27 -8.06 -0.49
N TYR A 14 5.82 -6.94 -1.08
CA TYR A 14 6.59 -5.70 -1.19
C TYR A 14 6.08 -4.60 -0.26
N MET A 15 4.76 -4.45 -0.13
CA MET A 15 4.10 -3.44 0.70
C MET A 15 2.89 -4.06 1.42
N PRO A 16 3.10 -4.84 2.48
CA PRO A 16 2.02 -5.59 3.13
C PRO A 16 0.93 -4.68 3.70
N THR A 17 1.28 -3.52 4.24
CA THR A 17 0.32 -2.54 4.77
C THR A 17 -0.55 -1.95 3.67
N VAL A 18 0.04 -1.60 2.52
CA VAL A 18 -0.72 -1.04 1.38
C VAL A 18 -1.61 -2.11 0.76
N SER A 19 -1.09 -3.33 0.60
CA SER A 19 -1.86 -4.50 0.18
C SER A 19 -3.11 -4.69 1.05
N ALA A 20 -2.95 -4.77 2.38
CA ALA A 20 -4.07 -4.91 3.31
C ALA A 20 -5.05 -3.73 3.25
N THR A 21 -4.54 -2.50 3.06
CA THR A 21 -5.39 -1.30 2.90
C THR A 21 -6.27 -1.41 1.66
N ILE A 22 -5.70 -1.82 0.52
CA ILE A 22 -6.47 -2.02 -0.72
C ILE A 22 -7.52 -3.12 -0.50
N GLN A 23 -7.14 -4.25 0.10
CA GLN A 23 -8.06 -5.35 0.38
C GLN A 23 -9.22 -4.91 1.29
N ALA A 24 -8.96 -4.08 2.29
CA ALA A 24 -9.99 -3.51 3.17
C ALA A 24 -10.91 -2.53 2.43
N GLN A 25 -10.36 -1.61 1.63
CA GLN A 25 -11.15 -0.68 0.83
C GLN A 25 -12.04 -1.40 -0.18
N LEU A 26 -11.56 -2.51 -0.77
CA LEU A 26 -12.32 -3.34 -1.71
C LEU A 26 -13.22 -4.38 -1.03
N GLN A 27 -13.14 -4.54 0.30
CA GLN A 27 -13.81 -5.62 1.05
C GLN A 27 -13.56 -7.00 0.42
N LEU A 28 -12.30 -7.30 0.14
CA LEU A 28 -11.92 -8.53 -0.55
C LEU A 28 -12.11 -9.75 0.37
N PRO A 29 -12.74 -10.85 -0.09
CA PRO A 29 -12.91 -12.05 0.73
C PRO A 29 -11.56 -12.64 1.17
N PRO A 30 -11.41 -13.09 2.44
CA PRO A 30 -10.14 -13.63 2.94
C PRO A 30 -9.48 -14.73 2.08
N PRO A 31 -10.23 -15.67 1.46
CA PRO A 31 -9.64 -16.66 0.58
C PRO A 31 -8.94 -16.06 -0.65
N ALA A 32 -9.44 -14.93 -1.15
CA ALA A 32 -8.87 -14.24 -2.31
C ALA A 32 -7.66 -13.35 -1.94
N CYS A 33 -7.47 -13.02 -0.66
CA CYS A 33 -6.34 -12.20 -0.19
C CYS A 33 -5.03 -12.99 -0.06
N SER A 34 -5.12 -14.31 0.11
CA SER A 34 -3.98 -15.16 0.51
C SER A 34 -3.44 -16.05 -0.59
N ILE A 35 -4.05 -16.05 -1.78
CA ILE A 35 -3.67 -16.93 -2.89
C ILE A 35 -3.46 -16.08 -4.14
N LEU A 36 -2.25 -16.15 -4.70
CA LEU A 36 -1.94 -15.61 -6.01
C LEU A 36 -2.02 -16.72 -7.06
N LEU A 37 -3.08 -16.69 -7.87
CA LEU A 37 -3.25 -17.61 -8.99
C LEU A 37 -2.50 -17.09 -10.23
N THR A 38 -2.10 -18.01 -11.11
CA THR A 38 -1.41 -17.68 -12.36
C THR A 38 -2.33 -17.05 -13.41
N ASN A 39 -3.64 -17.24 -13.28
CA ASN A 39 -4.66 -16.67 -14.16
C ASN A 39 -5.35 -15.48 -13.48
N PHE A 40 -5.73 -14.47 -14.27
CA PHE A 40 -6.54 -13.37 -13.79
C PHE A 40 -7.98 -13.83 -13.56
N LEU A 41 -8.45 -13.75 -12.31
CA LEU A 41 -9.82 -14.09 -11.93
C LEU A 41 -10.64 -12.85 -11.60
N CYS A 42 -11.95 -12.94 -11.85
CA CYS A 42 -12.92 -11.99 -11.33
C CYS A 42 -13.20 -12.32 -9.85
N THR A 43 -12.41 -11.75 -8.94
CA THR A 43 -12.56 -11.95 -7.48
C THR A 43 -13.70 -11.13 -6.88
N LEU A 44 -14.13 -10.07 -7.57
CA LEU A 44 -15.20 -9.16 -7.21
C LEU A 44 -16.30 -9.24 -8.29
N PRO A 45 -17.35 -10.05 -8.09
CA PRO A 45 -18.44 -10.19 -9.05
C PRO A 45 -19.30 -8.92 -9.13
N ALA A 46 -20.14 -8.82 -10.16
CA ALA A 46 -21.12 -7.75 -10.27
C ALA A 46 -22.04 -7.72 -9.04
N GLY A 47 -22.29 -6.53 -8.49
CA GLY A 47 -23.07 -6.36 -7.26
C GLY A 47 -22.26 -6.47 -5.97
N HIS A 48 -20.95 -6.77 -6.03
CA HIS A 48 -20.08 -6.72 -4.86
C HIS A 48 -20.02 -5.30 -4.27
N GLN A 49 -20.26 -5.18 -2.97
CA GLN A 49 -20.17 -3.92 -2.24
C GLN A 49 -18.73 -3.68 -1.79
N ILE A 50 -18.17 -2.53 -2.15
CA ILE A 50 -16.84 -2.10 -1.68
C ILE A 50 -16.99 -1.25 -0.41
N GLY A 51 -15.91 -1.16 0.35
CA GLY A 51 -15.83 -0.29 1.53
C GLY A 51 -15.60 1.18 1.17
N THR A 52 -15.15 1.95 2.16
CA THR A 52 -14.78 3.36 1.96
C THR A 52 -13.38 3.45 1.36
N VAL A 53 -13.23 4.12 0.22
CA VAL A 53 -11.94 4.33 -0.44
C VAL A 53 -11.22 5.57 0.10
N SER A 54 -9.89 5.50 0.19
CA SER A 54 -9.04 6.63 0.56
C SER A 54 -7.74 6.60 -0.26
N PRO A 55 -7.07 7.76 -0.48
CA PRO A 55 -5.78 7.78 -1.16
C PRO A 55 -4.77 6.84 -0.49
N LEU A 56 -4.09 6.01 -1.29
CA LEU A 56 -3.15 5.00 -0.79
C LEU A 56 -1.76 5.57 -0.49
N PHE A 57 -1.36 6.62 -1.21
CA PHE A 57 -0.04 7.20 -1.12
C PHE A 57 -0.14 8.70 -0.88
N GLN A 58 0.75 9.18 -0.02
CA GLN A 58 0.99 10.60 0.15
C GLN A 58 2.25 10.99 -0.60
N LYS A 59 2.22 12.16 -1.24
CA LYS A 59 3.38 12.71 -1.91
C LYS A 59 4.43 13.08 -0.85
N LEU A 60 5.69 12.73 -1.14
CA LEU A 60 6.82 13.21 -0.37
C LEU A 60 7.22 14.60 -0.90
N GLU A 61 7.21 15.59 -0.02
CA GLU A 61 7.59 16.97 -0.36
C GLU A 61 9.09 17.17 -0.23
N ASN A 62 9.66 18.03 -1.09
CA ASN A 62 11.11 18.29 -1.15
C ASN A 62 11.67 18.74 0.21
N ASP A 63 10.95 19.60 0.94
CA ASP A 63 11.37 20.09 2.25
C ASP A 63 11.49 18.97 3.28
N GLN A 64 10.58 17.99 3.24
CA GLN A 64 10.67 16.81 4.12
C GLN A 64 11.85 15.93 3.75
N ILE A 65 12.10 15.73 2.45
CA ILE A 65 13.24 14.94 1.97
C ILE A 65 14.56 15.57 2.41
N GLU A 66 14.72 16.88 2.22
CA GLU A 66 15.95 17.60 2.58
C GLU A 66 16.16 17.64 4.10
N SER A 67 15.08 17.84 4.87
CA SER A 67 15.11 17.75 6.34
C SER A 67 15.59 16.37 6.82
N LEU A 68 15.07 15.28 6.24
CA LEU A 68 15.51 13.92 6.56
C LEU A 68 16.96 13.67 6.13
N ARG A 69 17.37 14.15 4.97
CA ARG A 69 18.75 14.03 4.47
C ARG A 69 19.74 14.72 5.39
N GLN A 70 19.47 15.97 5.79
CA GLN A 70 20.34 16.71 6.72
C GLN A 70 20.39 16.02 8.08
N ARG A 71 19.25 15.44 8.51
CA ARG A 71 19.15 14.71 9.77
C ARG A 71 19.97 13.41 9.77
N PHE A 72 19.90 12.61 8.72
CA PHE A 72 20.49 11.27 8.70
C PHE A 72 21.79 11.16 7.90
N GLY A 73 22.25 12.25 7.26
CA GLY A 73 23.46 12.28 6.44
C GLY A 73 24.79 12.38 7.20
N GLY A 74 24.78 12.31 8.55
CA GLY A 74 26.00 12.30 9.39
C GLY A 74 26.63 13.67 9.66
N GLY A 75 26.16 14.74 9.02
CA GLY A 75 26.62 16.12 9.22
C GLY A 75 26.01 16.85 10.42
N GLN A 76 25.09 16.22 11.16
CA GLN A 76 24.51 16.82 12.35
C GLN A 76 25.58 16.96 13.43
N LYS A 77 25.92 18.19 13.83
CA LYS A 77 26.76 18.43 15.02
C LYS A 77 26.11 17.73 16.22
N ARG A 78 26.86 16.84 16.89
CA ARG A 78 26.45 16.39 18.23
C ARG A 78 26.28 17.64 19.09
N PRO A 79 25.15 17.82 19.80
CA PRO A 79 25.07 18.86 20.81
C PRO A 79 26.21 18.60 21.81
N SER A 80 27.18 19.51 21.83
CA SER A 80 28.29 19.51 22.77
C SER A 80 27.70 19.65 24.17
N THR A 81 27.78 18.57 24.95
CA THR A 81 27.54 18.58 26.40
C THR A 81 28.85 18.90 27.08
#